data_AF-A0A9X8VC24-F1
#
_entry.id   AF-A0A9X8VC24-F1
#
_cell.length_a   1.000
_cell.length_b   1.000
_cell.length_c   1.000
_cell.angle_alpha   90.00
_cell.angle_beta   90.00
_cell.angle_gamma   90.00
#
_symmetry.space_group_name_H-M   'P 1'
#
loop_
_entity.id
_entity.type
_entity.pdbx_description
1 polymer ?
#
loop_
_entity_poly.entity_id
_entity_poly.type
_entity_poly.pdbx_seq_one_letter_code
_entity_poly.pdbx_strand_id
1 'polypeptide(L)'
;AQLTGQLAVCAGSCGPGNLHLINGLFDCHRNHVPVLAIAAHIPSSEIGSGYFQETHPQELFRECSHYCELVSNPEQLPRVLEIAMRKAILNRGVSVVVLPGDVALRMAPEDAT
;
A
#
# COMPACT_ATOMS: atom_id res chain seq x y z
N ALA A 1 1.62 10.89 -12.55
CA ALA A 1 0.30 11.28 -12.01
C ALA A 1 -0.04 12.73 -12.33
N GLN A 2 0.67 13.74 -11.81
CA GLN A 2 0.35 15.17 -12.07
C GLN A 2 0.32 15.52 -13.57
N LEU A 3 1.37 15.16 -14.32
CA LEU A 3 1.47 15.48 -15.74
C LEU A 3 0.56 14.62 -16.62
N THR A 4 0.46 13.33 -16.30
CA THR A 4 -0.26 12.35 -17.12
C THR A 4 -1.76 12.31 -16.85
N GLY A 5 -2.22 12.79 -15.68
CA GLY A 5 -3.58 12.58 -15.19
C GLY A 5 -3.95 11.11 -14.91
N GLN A 6 -3.01 10.18 -15.09
CA GLN A 6 -3.21 8.74 -14.93
C GLN A 6 -2.65 8.26 -13.58
N LEU A 7 -3.18 7.12 -13.10
CA LEU A 7 -2.69 6.45 -11.91
C LEU A 7 -1.18 6.17 -12.04
N ALA A 8 -0.41 6.61 -11.05
CA ALA A 8 1.00 6.23 -10.91
C ALA A 8 1.18 5.26 -9.73
N VAL A 9 2.27 4.50 -9.75
CA VAL A 9 2.58 3.51 -8.71
C VAL A 9 3.99 3.74 -8.17
N CYS A 10 4.16 3.59 -6.86
CA CYS A 10 5.47 3.47 -6.22
C CYS A 10 5.47 2.27 -5.26
N ALA A 11 6.66 1.79 -4.89
CA ALA A 11 6.80 0.67 -3.96
C ALA A 11 8.02 0.89 -3.04
N GLY A 12 7.96 0.35 -1.83
CA GLY A 12 9.05 0.39 -0.86
C GLY A 12 9.14 -0.93 -0.08
N SER A 13 10.37 -1.31 0.31
CA SER A 13 10.61 -2.51 1.14
C SER A 13 10.04 -2.36 2.56
N CYS A 14 10.15 -3.41 3.38
CA CYS A 14 9.65 -3.37 4.77
C CYS A 14 10.36 -2.31 5.63
N GLY A 15 9.67 -1.91 6.70
CA GLY A 15 10.15 -0.95 7.69
C GLY A 15 10.64 0.36 7.07
N PRO A 16 11.96 0.66 7.12
CA PRO A 16 12.50 1.92 6.60
C PRO A 16 12.21 2.18 5.11
N GLY A 17 12.12 1.13 4.29
CA GLY A 17 11.97 1.26 2.85
C GLY A 17 10.69 1.98 2.45
N ASN A 18 9.54 1.44 2.88
CA ASN A 18 8.25 2.09 2.66
C ASN A 18 8.14 3.39 3.46
N LEU A 19 8.74 3.48 4.66
CA LEU A 19 8.69 4.70 5.48
C LEU A 19 9.34 5.91 4.76
N HIS A 20 10.39 5.71 3.96
CA HIS A 20 10.96 6.78 3.13
C HIS A 20 9.99 7.39 2.11
N LEU A 21 8.90 6.70 1.77
CA LEU A 21 7.88 7.22 0.86
C LEU A 21 6.99 8.28 1.51
N ILE A 22 6.91 8.35 2.84
CA ILE A 22 5.86 9.09 3.55
C ILE A 22 5.78 10.57 3.14
N ASN A 23 6.91 11.26 3.03
CA ASN A 23 6.93 12.67 2.63
C ASN A 23 6.43 12.88 1.20
N GLY A 24 6.82 12.00 0.28
CA GLY A 24 6.36 12.05 -1.11
C GLY A 24 4.87 11.69 -1.24
N LEU A 25 4.37 10.76 -0.41
CA LEU A 25 2.95 10.41 -0.39
C LEU A 25 2.10 11.53 0.21
N PHE A 26 2.58 12.25 1.22
CA PHE A 26 1.93 13.49 1.68
C PHE A 26 1.80 14.51 0.56
N ASP A 27 2.88 14.77 -0.19
CA ASP A 27 2.84 15.68 -1.34
C ASP A 27 1.84 15.21 -2.40
N CYS A 28 1.89 13.93 -2.78
CA CYS A 28 0.96 13.34 -3.73
C CYS A 28 -0.51 13.50 -3.29
N HIS A 29 -0.78 13.22 -2.01
CA HIS A 29 -2.12 13.26 -1.47
C HIS A 29 -2.66 14.70 -1.41
N ARG A 30 -1.85 15.65 -0.94
CA ARG A 30 -2.21 17.08 -0.83
C ARG A 30 -2.35 17.74 -2.20
N ASN A 31 -1.62 17.27 -3.20
CA ASN A 31 -1.71 17.74 -4.59
C ASN A 31 -2.83 17.07 -5.40
N HIS A 32 -3.63 16.19 -4.77
CA HIS A 32 -4.74 15.50 -5.40
C HIS A 32 -4.35 14.74 -6.68
N VAL A 33 -3.25 13.99 -6.60
CA VAL A 33 -2.76 13.14 -7.70
C VAL A 33 -3.00 11.66 -7.42
N PRO A 34 -3.49 10.89 -8.41
CA PRO A 34 -3.79 9.48 -8.22
C PRO A 34 -2.51 8.64 -8.11
N VAL A 35 -2.24 8.12 -6.92
CA VAL A 35 -1.06 7.29 -6.64
C VAL A 35 -1.46 6.05 -5.85
N LEU A 36 -0.98 4.89 -6.28
CA LEU A 36 -1.01 3.65 -5.50
C LEU A 36 0.39 3.38 -4.94
N ALA A 37 0.51 3.25 -3.63
CA ALA A 37 1.75 2.84 -2.98
C ALA A 37 1.66 1.38 -2.53
N ILE A 38 2.65 0.57 -2.92
CA ILE A 38 2.81 -0.80 -2.43
C ILE A 38 3.87 -0.77 -1.33
N ALA A 39 3.42 -0.86 -0.08
CA ALA A 39 4.30 -0.93 1.08
C ALA A 39 4.55 -2.40 1.41
N ALA A 40 5.68 -2.95 0.96
CA ALA A 40 6.06 -4.29 1.40
C ALA A 40 6.25 -4.29 2.92
N HIS A 41 5.90 -5.39 3.57
CA HIS A 41 5.93 -5.52 5.02
C HIS A 41 6.73 -6.75 5.45
N ILE A 42 7.04 -6.81 6.74
CA ILE A 42 7.77 -7.95 7.34
C ILE A 42 6.94 -9.25 7.17
N PRO A 43 7.55 -10.43 7.35
CA PRO A 43 6.79 -11.68 7.33
C PRO A 43 5.63 -11.64 8.32
N SER A 44 4.45 -12.08 7.88
CA SER A 44 3.20 -11.98 8.65
C SER A 44 3.26 -12.70 10.00
N SER A 45 4.06 -13.76 10.12
CA SER A 45 4.29 -14.52 11.36
C SER A 45 5.05 -13.73 12.43
N GLU A 46 5.78 -12.69 12.04
CA GLU A 46 6.64 -11.90 12.93
C GLU A 46 5.97 -10.61 13.43
N ILE A 47 4.76 -10.29 12.94
CA ILE A 47 4.03 -9.09 13.34
C ILE A 47 3.64 -9.19 14.82
N GLY A 48 3.97 -8.16 15.59
CA GLY A 48 3.74 -8.03 17.03
C GLY A 48 4.88 -8.52 17.90
N SER A 49 5.99 -9.01 17.33
CA SER A 49 7.11 -9.59 18.10
C SER A 49 8.24 -8.60 18.41
N GLY A 50 8.23 -7.40 17.82
CA GLY A 50 9.38 -6.49 17.84
C GLY A 50 10.43 -6.90 16.81
N TYR A 51 10.01 -7.48 15.69
CA TYR A 51 10.91 -8.04 14.68
C TYR A 51 11.81 -6.97 14.04
N PHE A 52 12.91 -7.41 13.45
CA PHE A 52 13.79 -6.51 12.72
C PHE A 52 13.02 -5.78 11.60
N GLN A 53 13.08 -4.44 11.60
CA GLN A 53 12.37 -3.55 10.67
C GLN A 53 10.85 -3.55 10.81
N GLU A 54 10.31 -4.00 11.94
CA GLU A 54 8.89 -3.86 12.23
C GLU A 54 8.48 -2.38 12.35
N THR A 55 7.48 -2.01 11.56
CA THR A 55 6.73 -0.74 11.63
C THR A 55 5.26 -1.07 11.41
N HIS A 56 4.36 -0.08 11.46
CA HIS A 56 2.93 -0.28 11.20
C HIS A 56 2.46 0.59 10.03
N PRO A 57 2.79 0.24 8.75
CA PRO A 57 2.46 1.04 7.58
C PRO A 57 0.97 1.39 7.46
N GLN A 58 0.10 0.46 7.86
CA GLN A 58 -1.36 0.63 7.86
C GLN A 58 -1.85 1.75 8.78
N GLU A 59 -1.04 2.13 9.77
CA GLU A 59 -1.30 3.26 10.67
C GLU A 59 -0.59 4.52 10.18
N LEU A 60 0.68 4.39 9.81
CA LEU A 60 1.55 5.50 9.41
C LEU A 60 1.00 6.28 8.20
N PHE A 61 0.45 5.58 7.21
CA PHE A 61 -0.03 6.22 5.98
C PHE A 61 -1.51 6.63 6.02
N ARG A 62 -2.19 6.52 7.18
CA ARG A 62 -3.62 6.87 7.30
C ARG A 62 -3.90 8.32 6.94
N GLU A 63 -3.04 9.26 7.35
CA GLU A 63 -3.26 10.68 7.10
C GLU A 63 -2.97 11.07 5.64
N CYS A 64 -2.01 10.40 5.00
CA CYS A 64 -1.61 10.71 3.62
C CYS A 64 -2.26 9.77 2.59
N SER A 65 -3.46 9.24 2.85
CA SER A 65 -4.18 8.37 1.91
C SER A 65 -5.70 8.35 2.12
N HIS A 66 -6.43 8.01 1.06
CA HIS A 66 -7.88 7.72 1.12
C HIS A 66 -8.20 6.27 1.50
N TYR A 67 -7.20 5.40 1.44
CA TYR A 67 -7.29 3.98 1.67
C TYR A 67 -5.93 3.45 2.06
N CYS A 68 -5.86 2.71 3.16
CA CYS A 68 -4.63 2.11 3.64
C CYS A 68 -4.99 0.82 4.37
N GLU A 69 -4.65 -0.33 3.79
CA GLU A 69 -5.04 -1.63 4.34
C GLU A 69 -3.89 -2.64 4.26
N LEU A 70 -3.85 -3.52 5.27
CA LEU A 70 -2.94 -4.66 5.35
C LEU A 70 -3.60 -5.89 4.70
N VAL A 71 -2.89 -6.50 3.76
CA VAL A 71 -3.27 -7.78 3.16
C VAL A 71 -2.65 -8.91 3.98
N SER A 72 -3.43 -9.47 4.90
CA SER A 72 -2.98 -10.59 5.74
C SER A 72 -3.24 -11.96 5.10
N ASN A 73 -4.14 -12.02 4.13
CA ASN A 73 -4.50 -13.24 3.40
C ASN A 73 -4.55 -12.97 1.89
N PRO A 74 -3.96 -13.82 1.01
CA PRO A 74 -4.01 -13.63 -0.44
C PRO A 74 -5.43 -13.49 -1.01
N GLU A 75 -6.43 -14.11 -0.39
CA GLU A 75 -7.86 -13.98 -0.78
C GLU A 75 -8.38 -12.54 -0.74
N GLN A 76 -7.75 -11.67 0.07
CA GLN A 76 -8.15 -10.27 0.20
C GLN A 76 -7.60 -9.41 -0.94
N LEU A 77 -6.49 -9.82 -1.57
CA LEU A 77 -5.73 -8.97 -2.47
C LEU A 77 -6.56 -8.44 -3.65
N PRO A 78 -7.38 -9.24 -4.37
CA PRO A 78 -8.16 -8.73 -5.50
C PRO A 78 -9.08 -7.59 -5.09
N ARG A 79 -9.82 -7.76 -3.98
CA ARG A 79 -10.75 -6.77 -3.48
C ARG A 79 -10.05 -5.53 -2.94
N VAL A 80 -8.98 -5.71 -2.15
CA VAL A 80 -8.18 -4.62 -1.59
C VAL A 80 -7.58 -3.76 -2.69
N LEU A 81 -7.01 -4.39 -3.72
CA LEU A 81 -6.40 -3.71 -4.85
C LEU A 81 -7.43 -2.95 -5.69
N GLU A 82 -8.59 -3.55 -5.96
CA GLU A 82 -9.70 -2.90 -6.66
C GLU A 82 -10.15 -1.62 -5.94
N ILE A 83 -10.37 -1.68 -4.62
CA ILE A 83 -10.76 -0.52 -3.82
C ILE A 83 -9.65 0.53 -3.84
N ALA A 84 -8.39 0.13 -3.63
CA ALA A 84 -7.25 1.04 -3.59
C ALA A 84 -7.08 1.79 -4.92
N MET A 85 -7.11 1.08 -6.05
CA MET A 85 -7.02 1.69 -7.38
C MET A 85 -8.20 2.63 -7.64
N ARG A 86 -9.44 2.18 -7.37
CA ARG A 86 -10.63 3.02 -7.57
C ARG A 86 -10.59 4.27 -6.72
N LYS A 87 -10.23 4.18 -5.43
CA LYS A 87 -10.13 5.35 -4.56
C LYS A 87 -9.01 6.29 -4.98
N ALA A 88 -7.83 5.78 -5.33
CA ALA A 88 -6.74 6.62 -5.82
C ALA A 88 -7.15 7.41 -7.07
N ILE A 89 -7.83 6.78 -8.03
CA ILE A 89 -8.29 7.39 -9.28
C ILE A 89 -9.45 8.35 -9.05
N LEU A 90 -10.56 7.86 -8.47
CA LEU A 90 -11.82 8.59 -8.38
C LEU A 90 -11.78 9.71 -7.35
N ASN A 91 -11.10 9.49 -6.22
CA ASN A 91 -10.98 10.51 -5.18
C ASN A 91 -9.74 11.39 -5.36
N ARG A 92 -8.92 11.11 -6.40
CA ARG A 92 -7.69 11.83 -6.73
C ARG A 92 -6.76 11.98 -5.53
N GLY A 93 -6.13 10.89 -5.13
CA GLY A 93 -5.16 10.91 -4.05
C GLY A 93 -4.38 9.62 -3.94
N VAL A 94 -3.80 9.40 -2.76
CA VAL A 94 -3.01 8.22 -2.48
C VAL A 94 -3.91 7.10 -1.96
N SER A 95 -3.63 5.87 -2.38
CA SER A 95 -4.04 4.66 -1.68
C SER A 95 -2.82 3.79 -1.43
N VAL A 96 -2.79 3.10 -0.29
CA VAL A 96 -1.68 2.26 0.14
C VAL A 96 -2.15 0.84 0.36
N VAL A 97 -1.44 -0.11 -0.24
CA VAL A 97 -1.60 -1.55 0.02
C VAL A 97 -0.37 -2.03 0.75
N VAL A 98 -0.56 -2.47 2.00
CA VAL A 98 0.50 -3.02 2.83
C VAL A 98 0.51 -4.54 2.63
N LEU A 99 1.63 -5.07 2.16
CA LEU A 99 1.73 -6.47 1.71
C LEU A 99 2.93 -7.18 2.35
N PRO A 100 2.71 -8.07 3.34
CA PRO A 100 3.76 -8.93 3.89
C PRO A 100 4.43 -9.75 2.78
N GLY A 101 5.76 -9.87 2.86
CA GLY A 101 6.54 -10.57 1.83
C GLY A 101 6.13 -12.04 1.66
N ASP A 102 5.80 -12.73 2.75
CA ASP A 102 5.35 -14.12 2.72
C ASP A 102 3.95 -14.28 2.11
N VAL A 103 3.07 -13.28 2.27
CA VAL A 103 1.74 -13.26 1.66
C VAL A 103 1.86 -12.98 0.16
N ALA A 104 2.76 -12.09 -0.26
CA ALA A 104 3.03 -11.78 -1.66
C ALA A 104 3.52 -12.98 -2.47
N LEU A 105 4.17 -13.95 -1.81
CA LEU A 105 4.70 -15.17 -2.44
C LEU A 105 3.68 -16.31 -2.51
N ARG A 106 2.48 -16.16 -1.93
CA ARG A 106 1.41 -17.16 -2.04
C ARG A 106 0.68 -17.03 -3.37
N MET A 107 0.02 -18.10 -3.78
CA MET A 107 -0.84 -18.10 -4.96
C MET A 107 -1.97 -17.08 -4.77
N ALA A 108 -2.19 -16.26 -5.79
CA ALA A 108 -3.39 -15.44 -5.87
C ALA A 108 -4.64 -16.33 -6.04
N PRO A 109 -5.83 -15.85 -5.63
CA PRO A 109 -7.08 -16.58 -5.84
C PRO A 109 -7.31 -16.88 -7.33
N GLU A 110 -7.85 -18.05 -7.65
CA GLU A 110 -8.09 -18.48 -9.04
C GLU A 110 -9.09 -17.57 -9.77
N ASP A 111 -10.05 -16.98 -9.05
CA ASP A 111 -11.11 -16.13 -9.59
C ASP A 111 -10.72 -14.63 -9.67
N ALA A 112 -9.43 -14.29 -9.58
CA ALA A 112 -8.96 -12.90 -9.47
C ALA A 112 -8.94 -12.09 -10.78
N THR A 113 -9.49 -12.61 -11.88
CA THR A 113 -9.49 -11.97 -13.23
C THR A 113 -10.88 -11.58 -13.70
#